data_AF-A0A662KDH0-F1
#
_entry.id   AF-A0A662KDH0-F1
#
_cell.length_a   1.000
_cell.length_b   1.000
_cell.length_c   1.000
_cell.angle_alpha   90.00
_cell.angle_beta   90.00
_cell.angle_gamma   90.00
#
_symmetry.space_group_name_H-M   'P 1'
#
loop_
_entity.id
_entity.type
_entity.pdbx_description
1 polymer ?
#
loop_
_entity_poly.entity_id
_entity_poly.type
_entity_poly.pdbx_seq_one_letter_code
_entity_poly.pdbx_strand_id
1 'polypeptide(L)'
;MMRRKNSSVVFLLLCVIVGAVMLSGCNEEQQSTQQGIKIEIKTGSDDGGVIALTDVLPAAFGTTNGGSDQPFMVGLLVSGGGDNLTSRGIYRFDISGYENKSFTFHVKCVEKHGNPGNLEVYVTNDTGSLDTNPSNMTDVSNVWNLVETGEKITTTLPVVGQWVEVEIPVSVVASKVTDKGYIVIMLKLEDETLDSNSDYYSFSTYEYLQGSAKPYLSIS
;
A
#
# COMPACT_ATOMS: atom_id res chain seq x y z
N MET A 1 29.40 -75.96 -19.68
CA MET A 1 28.66 -77.14 -19.16
C MET A 1 29.43 -77.72 -17.97
N MET A 2 29.16 -77.24 -16.75
CA MET A 2 29.18 -78.07 -15.53
C MET A 2 28.74 -77.22 -14.33
N ARG A 3 27.78 -77.79 -13.59
CA ARG A 3 27.16 -77.30 -12.35
C ARG A 3 28.04 -77.62 -11.14
N ARG A 4 27.93 -76.80 -10.09
CA ARG A 4 27.82 -77.14 -8.65
C ARG A 4 27.50 -75.79 -7.96
N LYS A 5 26.31 -75.47 -7.41
CA LYS A 5 25.36 -76.14 -6.49
C LYS A 5 26.00 -76.57 -5.16
N ASN A 6 25.80 -75.76 -4.12
CA ASN A 6 25.05 -76.04 -2.87
C ASN A 6 25.48 -75.05 -1.77
N SER A 7 24.56 -74.22 -1.24
CA SER A 7 23.77 -74.45 0.01
C SER A 7 24.64 -74.28 1.25
N SER A 8 24.26 -73.67 2.37
CA SER A 8 23.04 -73.03 2.87
C SER A 8 23.42 -72.45 4.24
N VAL A 9 22.79 -71.33 4.63
CA VAL A 9 22.46 -70.97 6.03
C VAL A 9 23.62 -70.75 7.03
N VAL A 10 23.95 -69.49 7.31
CA VAL A 10 24.23 -69.00 8.67
C VAL A 10 23.71 -67.55 8.81
N PHE A 11 22.64 -67.43 9.62
CA PHE A 11 22.28 -66.36 10.56
C PHE A 11 22.46 -64.88 10.14
N LEU A 12 21.40 -64.11 9.86
CA LEU A 12 20.38 -63.62 10.81
C LEU A 12 20.98 -62.66 11.85
N LEU A 13 21.23 -61.42 11.43
CA LEU A 13 21.11 -60.17 12.21
C LEU A 13 21.54 -59.01 11.28
N LEU A 14 20.60 -58.38 10.58
CA LEU A 14 20.66 -56.95 10.17
C LEU A 14 19.39 -56.54 9.39
N CYS A 15 18.22 -57.04 9.78
CA CYS A 15 17.02 -56.21 9.73
C CYS A 15 17.09 -55.38 11.02
N VAL A 16 17.22 -54.05 10.99
CA VAL A 16 16.08 -53.16 11.32
C VAL A 16 16.38 -51.68 11.00
N ILE A 17 17.58 -51.28 10.54
CA ILE A 17 17.98 -49.85 10.58
C ILE A 17 17.78 -49.07 9.25
N VAL A 18 17.37 -49.69 8.15
CA VAL A 18 17.21 -48.98 6.86
C VAL A 18 15.75 -48.60 6.54
N GLY A 19 14.83 -48.79 7.49
CA GLY A 19 13.38 -48.50 7.32
C GLY A 19 12.83 -47.33 8.13
N ALA A 20 13.68 -46.52 8.78
CA ALA A 20 13.24 -45.48 9.73
C ALA A 20 13.73 -44.06 9.40
N VAL A 21 14.12 -43.81 8.15
CA VAL A 21 14.49 -42.46 7.67
C VAL A 21 13.71 -42.16 6.40
N MET A 22 12.37 -42.07 6.50
CA MET A 22 11.47 -41.44 5.50
C MET A 22 10.04 -41.23 6.06
N LEU A 23 9.88 -40.95 7.36
CA LEU A 23 8.60 -40.55 7.94
C LEU A 23 8.76 -39.52 9.07
N SER A 24 9.79 -38.67 9.01
CA SER A 24 9.72 -37.34 9.64
C SER A 24 8.95 -36.44 8.69
N GLY A 25 7.65 -36.71 8.54
CA GLY A 25 6.72 -35.70 8.08
C GLY A 25 6.81 -34.57 9.09
N CYS A 26 7.45 -33.47 8.69
CA CYS A 26 7.14 -32.19 9.29
C CYS A 26 5.62 -32.06 9.15
N ASN A 27 4.91 -32.13 10.28
CA ASN A 27 3.63 -31.45 10.39
C ASN A 27 3.94 -30.00 10.03
N GLU A 28 3.72 -29.63 8.78
CA GLU A 28 3.27 -28.29 8.48
C GLU A 28 1.98 -28.16 9.28
N GLU A 29 2.09 -27.57 10.48
CA GLU A 29 0.99 -26.78 10.98
C GLU A 29 0.74 -25.75 9.89
N GLN A 30 -0.16 -26.10 8.97
CA GLN A 30 -0.95 -25.12 8.27
C GLN A 30 -1.70 -24.37 9.38
N GLN A 31 -1.05 -23.36 9.95
CA GLN A 31 -1.75 -22.16 10.31
C GLN A 31 -2.47 -21.74 9.03
N SER A 32 -3.70 -22.20 8.89
CA SER A 32 -4.68 -21.51 8.08
C SER A 32 -4.83 -20.14 8.73
N THR A 33 -3.92 -19.23 8.38
CA THR A 33 -4.24 -17.82 8.41
C THR A 33 -5.51 -17.75 7.59
N GLN A 34 -6.65 -17.54 8.24
CA GLN A 34 -7.81 -17.03 7.55
C GLN A 34 -7.31 -15.73 6.93
N GLN A 35 -6.88 -15.79 5.67
CA GLN A 35 -6.53 -14.62 4.91
C GLN A 35 -7.84 -13.84 4.83
N GLY A 36 -7.98 -12.85 5.71
CA GLY A 36 -9.08 -11.91 5.67
C GLY A 36 -9.19 -11.34 4.27
N ILE A 37 -10.41 -11.02 3.85
CA ILE A 37 -10.66 -10.47 2.52
C ILE A 37 -9.79 -9.24 2.33
N LYS A 38 -8.88 -9.31 1.36
CA LYS A 38 -8.04 -8.19 0.92
C LYS A 38 -8.71 -7.52 -0.26
N ILE A 39 -8.97 -6.22 -0.14
CA ILE A 39 -9.48 -5.38 -1.21
C ILE A 39 -8.29 -4.58 -1.73
N GLU A 40 -7.81 -4.95 -2.91
CA GLU A 40 -6.65 -4.34 -3.55
C GLU A 40 -7.06 -3.22 -4.52
N ILE A 41 -6.12 -2.33 -4.77
CA ILE A 41 -6.21 -1.36 -5.86
C ILE A 41 -6.27 -2.10 -7.21
N LYS A 42 -7.23 -1.71 -8.06
CA LYS A 42 -7.56 -2.41 -9.30
C LYS A 42 -6.73 -1.94 -10.50
N THR A 43 -6.35 -0.67 -10.53
CA THR A 43 -5.67 -0.04 -11.66
C THR A 43 -4.66 1.00 -11.18
N GLY A 44 -3.63 1.28 -11.98
CA GLY A 44 -2.65 2.32 -11.64
C GLY A 44 -3.30 3.69 -11.44
N SER A 45 -4.39 4.01 -12.14
CA SER A 45 -5.09 5.29 -11.97
C SER A 45 -5.85 5.44 -10.65
N ASP A 46 -5.90 4.39 -9.82
CA ASP A 46 -6.56 4.43 -8.52
C ASP A 46 -5.57 4.71 -7.35
N ASP A 47 -4.26 4.84 -7.61
CA ASP A 47 -3.31 5.40 -6.64
C ASP A 47 -2.20 6.25 -7.23
N GLY A 48 -1.52 6.99 -6.36
CA GLY A 48 -0.51 7.98 -6.70
C GLY A 48 -0.76 9.22 -5.88
N GLY A 49 -1.02 10.36 -6.52
CA GLY A 49 -1.45 11.55 -5.81
C GLY A 49 -1.54 12.83 -6.62
N VAL A 50 -1.53 13.94 -5.89
CA VAL A 50 -1.55 15.29 -6.42
C VAL A 50 -0.30 16.03 -5.97
N ILE A 51 0.26 16.84 -6.86
CA ILE A 51 1.45 17.66 -6.64
C ILE A 51 1.07 19.08 -7.02
N ALA A 52 1.35 20.06 -6.16
CA ALA A 52 1.12 21.47 -6.41
C ALA A 52 2.41 22.26 -6.24
N LEU A 53 2.54 23.38 -6.94
CA LEU A 53 3.57 24.39 -6.72
C LEU A 53 3.35 25.01 -5.33
N THR A 54 4.31 24.82 -4.42
CA THR A 54 4.20 25.28 -3.02
C THR A 54 3.97 26.78 -2.94
N ASP A 55 4.72 27.54 -3.74
CA ASP A 55 4.78 29.01 -3.65
C ASP A 55 3.50 29.72 -4.09
N VAL A 56 2.56 29.01 -4.71
CA VAL A 56 1.26 29.57 -5.16
C VAL A 56 0.07 29.04 -4.36
N LEU A 57 0.30 28.18 -3.37
CA LEU A 57 -0.76 27.72 -2.47
C LEU A 57 -1.39 28.91 -1.71
N PRO A 58 -2.72 28.89 -1.48
CA PRO A 58 -3.66 27.79 -1.68
C PRO A 58 -4.26 27.68 -3.10
N ALA A 59 -3.85 28.53 -4.06
CA ALA A 59 -4.27 28.40 -5.45
C ALA A 59 -3.51 27.22 -6.10
N ALA A 60 -4.01 26.00 -5.89
CA ALA A 60 -3.32 24.77 -6.21
C ALA A 60 -3.17 24.56 -7.72
N PHE A 61 -2.04 25.01 -8.26
CA PHE A 61 -1.62 24.77 -9.63
C PHE A 61 -0.54 23.69 -9.66
N GLY A 62 -0.74 22.64 -10.46
CA GLY A 62 0.15 21.49 -10.46
C GLY A 62 -0.43 20.33 -11.27
N THR A 63 -0.23 19.09 -10.81
CA THR A 63 -0.64 17.89 -11.55
C THR A 63 -1.14 16.79 -10.63
N THR A 64 -2.06 15.98 -11.12
CA THR A 64 -2.30 14.64 -10.59
C THR A 64 -1.38 13.65 -11.29
N ASN A 65 -1.00 12.59 -10.60
CA ASN A 65 -0.20 11.52 -11.19
C ASN A 65 -0.64 10.19 -10.57
N GLY A 66 -1.21 9.32 -11.40
CA GLY A 66 -1.52 7.94 -11.05
C GLY A 66 -0.67 6.94 -11.82
N GLY A 67 -0.55 5.72 -11.29
CA GLY A 67 -0.03 4.57 -12.04
C GLY A 67 1.47 4.65 -12.32
N SER A 68 2.26 4.47 -11.26
CA SER A 68 3.72 4.44 -11.35
C SER A 68 4.28 3.15 -10.75
N ASP A 69 5.33 2.62 -11.36
CA ASP A 69 6.17 1.55 -10.81
C ASP A 69 7.11 2.03 -9.69
N GLN A 70 7.12 3.34 -9.43
CA GLN A 70 7.82 3.99 -8.33
C GLN A 70 6.85 4.32 -7.20
N PRO A 71 7.33 4.35 -5.94
CA PRO A 71 6.52 4.82 -4.83
C PRO A 71 6.17 6.31 -4.99
N PHE A 72 4.99 6.70 -4.53
CA PHE A 72 4.56 8.09 -4.59
C PHE A 72 5.09 8.88 -3.39
N MET A 73 5.65 10.05 -3.64
CA MET A 73 6.20 10.94 -2.61
C MET A 73 5.09 11.79 -2.00
N VAL A 74 5.02 11.87 -0.67
CA VAL A 74 4.09 12.69 0.10
C VAL A 74 4.90 13.63 0.99
N GLY A 75 4.84 14.92 0.71
CA GLY A 75 5.58 15.95 1.44
C GLY A 75 6.11 17.08 0.57
N LEU A 76 7.28 17.59 0.93
CA LEU A 76 7.93 18.73 0.29
C LEU A 76 9.09 18.27 -0.57
N LEU A 77 9.10 18.70 -1.83
CA LEU A 77 10.04 18.26 -2.87
C LEU A 77 10.45 19.42 -3.78
N VAL A 78 11.48 19.20 -4.58
CA VAL A 78 11.94 20.13 -5.63
C VAL A 78 11.74 19.50 -7.00
N SER A 79 11.16 20.26 -7.93
CA SER A 79 11.03 19.86 -9.34
C SER A 79 12.41 19.73 -9.99
N GLY A 80 12.53 19.00 -11.11
CA GLY A 80 13.77 19.00 -11.89
C GLY A 80 14.18 20.39 -12.42
N GLY A 81 13.23 21.34 -12.46
CA GLY A 81 13.45 22.74 -12.83
C GLY A 81 13.80 23.66 -11.65
N GLY A 82 13.76 23.18 -10.41
CA GLY A 82 14.09 23.94 -9.21
C GLY A 82 12.89 24.55 -8.46
N ASP A 83 11.65 24.27 -8.90
CA ASP A 83 10.44 24.78 -8.23
C ASP A 83 10.14 23.99 -6.95
N ASN A 84 9.67 24.67 -5.91
CA ASN A 84 9.19 24.02 -4.71
C ASN A 84 7.82 23.38 -4.96
N LEU A 85 7.68 22.13 -4.55
CA LEU A 85 6.50 21.31 -4.75
C LEU A 85 6.04 20.74 -3.41
N THR A 86 4.72 20.68 -3.24
CA THR A 86 4.06 19.97 -2.13
C THR A 86 3.18 18.89 -2.73
N SER A 87 3.25 17.67 -2.20
CA SER A 87 2.48 16.54 -2.70
C SER A 87 1.66 15.84 -1.62
N ARG A 88 0.53 15.27 -2.04
CA ARG A 88 -0.39 14.49 -1.22
C ARG A 88 -0.70 13.16 -1.91
N GLY A 89 -0.64 12.07 -1.16
CA GLY A 89 -0.88 10.71 -1.68
C GLY A 89 -2.38 10.41 -1.73
N ILE A 90 -2.83 9.66 -2.73
CA ILE A 90 -4.24 9.31 -2.93
C ILE A 90 -4.34 7.82 -3.21
N TYR A 91 -5.28 7.15 -2.55
CA TYR A 91 -5.57 5.72 -2.70
C TYR A 91 -7.07 5.49 -2.79
N ARG A 92 -7.54 4.91 -3.90
CA ARG A 92 -8.95 4.72 -4.23
C ARG A 92 -9.26 3.22 -4.29
N PHE A 93 -10.21 2.78 -3.48
CA PHE A 93 -10.57 1.37 -3.35
C PHE A 93 -12.02 1.15 -3.73
N ASP A 94 -12.27 0.14 -4.56
CA ASP A 94 -13.62 -0.36 -4.81
C ASP A 94 -14.00 -1.38 -3.73
N ILE A 95 -14.85 -0.96 -2.81
CA ILE A 95 -15.38 -1.75 -1.71
C ILE A 95 -16.81 -2.27 -1.98
N SER A 96 -17.25 -2.30 -3.23
CA SER A 96 -18.59 -2.76 -3.61
C SER A 96 -18.92 -4.11 -2.94
N GLY A 97 -20.04 -4.17 -2.23
CA GLY A 97 -20.49 -5.32 -1.45
C GLY A 97 -20.00 -5.37 0.01
N TYR A 98 -19.19 -4.40 0.44
CA TYR A 98 -18.64 -4.30 1.80
C TYR A 98 -18.86 -2.92 2.42
N GLU A 99 -19.80 -2.12 1.90
CA GLU A 99 -20.02 -0.71 2.24
C GLU A 99 -20.41 -0.49 3.71
N ASN A 100 -20.89 -1.54 4.39
CA ASN A 100 -21.28 -1.52 5.79
C ASN A 100 -20.23 -2.12 6.74
N LYS A 101 -18.97 -2.24 6.29
CA LYS A 101 -17.85 -2.77 7.07
C LYS A 101 -16.89 -1.68 7.50
N SER A 102 -16.16 -1.98 8.57
CA SER A 102 -14.91 -1.31 8.91
C SER A 102 -13.76 -1.89 8.09
N PHE A 103 -12.73 -1.08 7.89
CA PHE A 103 -11.54 -1.51 7.17
C PHE A 103 -10.29 -1.07 7.90
N THR A 104 -9.22 -1.84 7.75
CA THR A 104 -7.85 -1.37 8.02
C THR A 104 -7.20 -1.08 6.69
N PHE A 105 -6.75 0.15 6.49
CA PHE A 105 -5.94 0.56 5.36
C PHE A 105 -4.47 0.22 5.59
N HIS A 106 -3.86 -0.41 4.60
CA HIS A 106 -2.46 -0.82 4.60
C HIS A 106 -1.72 -0.16 3.43
N VAL A 107 -0.71 0.64 3.76
CA VAL A 107 0.23 1.19 2.76
C VAL A 107 1.66 1.09 3.26
N LYS A 108 2.60 0.70 2.39
CA LYS A 108 3.98 0.49 2.82
C LYS A 108 4.75 1.81 2.74
N CYS A 109 5.38 2.22 3.84
CA CYS A 109 6.36 3.29 3.84
C CYS A 109 7.66 2.74 3.23
N VAL A 110 7.99 3.14 2.01
CA VAL A 110 9.14 2.64 1.26
C VAL A 110 10.40 3.41 1.64
N GLU A 111 10.32 4.73 1.67
CA GLU A 111 11.46 5.61 1.96
C GLU A 111 11.04 6.78 2.84
N LYS A 112 12.03 7.41 3.45
CA LYS A 112 11.91 8.70 4.15
C LYS A 112 13.12 9.54 3.79
N HIS A 113 12.88 10.77 3.36
CA HIS A 113 13.91 11.77 3.10
C HIS A 113 13.74 12.92 4.08
N GLY A 114 14.85 13.36 4.69
CA GLY A 114 14.85 14.40 5.71
C GLY A 114 14.06 14.06 6.98
N ASN A 115 13.35 15.05 7.52
CA ASN A 115 12.51 14.98 8.70
C ASN A 115 11.08 15.51 8.44
N PRO A 116 10.26 14.78 7.66
CA PRO A 116 8.89 15.17 7.29
C PRO A 116 7.90 15.28 8.45
N GLY A 117 8.26 14.84 9.66
CA GLY A 117 7.37 14.85 10.80
C GLY A 117 6.22 13.85 10.64
N ASN A 118 5.04 14.22 11.13
CA ASN A 118 3.88 13.33 11.13
C ASN A 118 3.14 13.33 9.78
N LEU A 119 2.49 12.22 9.51
CA LEU A 119 1.57 12.03 8.40
C LEU A 119 0.13 12.06 8.93
N GLU A 120 -0.72 12.87 8.30
CA GLU A 120 -2.17 12.80 8.49
C GLU A 120 -2.81 11.90 7.44
N VAL A 121 -3.81 11.13 7.87
CA VAL A 121 -4.59 10.24 7.01
C VAL A 121 -6.05 10.66 7.03
N TYR A 122 -6.60 10.92 5.85
CA TYR A 122 -7.97 11.37 5.65
C TYR A 122 -8.75 10.37 4.82
N VAL A 123 -10.05 10.21 5.10
CA VAL A 123 -11.01 9.69 4.13
C VAL A 123 -11.75 10.86 3.50
N THR A 124 -11.74 10.92 2.18
CA THR A 124 -12.19 12.07 1.39
C THR A 124 -13.29 11.70 0.41
N ASN A 125 -13.89 12.72 -0.22
CA ASN A 125 -14.81 12.49 -1.33
C ASN A 125 -14.05 12.03 -2.57
N ASP A 126 -14.69 11.24 -3.43
CA ASP A 126 -14.09 10.74 -4.67
C ASP A 126 -14.22 11.76 -5.82
N THR A 127 -13.11 12.06 -6.50
CA THR A 127 -13.07 12.85 -7.74
C THR A 127 -12.92 11.98 -8.99
N GLY A 128 -12.87 10.67 -8.83
CA GLY A 128 -12.59 9.70 -9.89
C GLY A 128 -11.11 9.33 -9.95
N SER A 129 -10.77 8.53 -10.96
CA SER A 129 -9.41 8.04 -11.20
C SER A 129 -8.47 9.18 -11.61
N LEU A 130 -7.20 9.05 -11.20
CA LEU A 130 -6.13 10.00 -11.50
C LEU A 130 -5.64 9.87 -12.94
N ASP A 131 -5.10 10.97 -13.48
CA ASP A 131 -4.40 10.95 -14.77
C ASP A 131 -3.08 10.18 -14.64
N THR A 132 -2.83 9.23 -15.55
CA THR A 132 -1.61 8.42 -15.61
C THR A 132 -0.59 8.96 -16.62
N ASN A 133 -0.95 9.96 -17.42
CA ASN A 133 -0.06 10.61 -18.37
C ASN A 133 -0.23 12.14 -18.32
N PRO A 134 0.05 12.77 -17.16
CA PRO A 134 -0.10 14.20 -17.02
C PRO A 134 0.84 14.92 -18.00
N SER A 135 0.26 15.77 -18.85
CA SER A 135 1.00 16.46 -19.91
C SER A 135 1.40 17.89 -19.56
N ASN A 136 0.66 18.56 -18.66
CA ASN A 136 0.88 19.94 -18.27
C ASN A 136 0.39 20.19 -16.84
N MET A 137 0.95 21.22 -16.19
CA MET A 137 0.36 21.73 -14.95
C MET A 137 -0.97 22.44 -15.23
N THR A 138 -1.95 22.18 -14.39
CA THR A 138 -3.30 22.71 -14.45
C THR A 138 -3.77 23.13 -13.06
N ASP A 139 -4.96 23.73 -12.97
CA ASP A 139 -5.65 23.87 -11.69
C ASP A 139 -6.05 22.48 -11.18
N VAL A 140 -5.51 22.10 -10.02
CA VAL A 140 -5.77 20.83 -9.32
C VAL A 140 -6.51 21.04 -8.00
N SER A 141 -7.11 22.21 -7.80
CA SER A 141 -7.80 22.58 -6.55
C SER A 141 -8.93 21.63 -6.18
N ASN A 142 -9.59 21.03 -7.18
CA ASN A 142 -10.66 20.04 -6.98
C ASN A 142 -10.18 18.77 -6.26
N VAL A 143 -8.92 18.38 -6.46
CA VAL A 143 -8.29 17.23 -5.80
C VAL A 143 -7.54 17.71 -4.55
N TRP A 144 -6.78 18.80 -4.65
CA TRP A 144 -5.99 19.35 -3.56
C TRP A 144 -6.82 19.61 -2.30
N ASN A 145 -7.99 20.26 -2.45
CA ASN A 145 -8.82 20.70 -1.33
C ASN A 145 -9.72 19.60 -0.75
N LEU A 146 -9.58 18.34 -1.17
CA LEU A 146 -10.37 17.23 -0.64
C LEU A 146 -10.20 17.04 0.87
N VAL A 147 -9.05 17.42 1.44
CA VAL A 147 -8.83 17.39 2.89
C VAL A 147 -9.69 18.39 3.67
N GLU A 148 -10.15 19.48 3.04
CA GLU A 148 -10.97 20.50 3.70
C GLU A 148 -12.39 20.02 4.01
N THR A 149 -12.87 19.04 3.23
CA THR A 149 -14.19 18.40 3.41
C THR A 149 -14.08 16.93 3.78
N GLY A 150 -12.86 16.41 3.88
CA GLY A 150 -12.53 15.06 4.31
C GLY A 150 -12.63 14.90 5.82
N GLU A 151 -12.65 13.65 6.26
CA GLU A 151 -12.57 13.30 7.68
C GLU A 151 -11.15 12.84 8.00
N LYS A 152 -10.46 13.55 8.90
CA LYS A 152 -9.17 13.09 9.42
C LYS A 152 -9.39 11.88 10.32
N ILE A 153 -8.76 10.77 9.98
CA ILE A 153 -8.86 9.51 10.73
C ILE A 153 -7.82 9.45 11.83
N THR A 154 -6.58 9.78 11.49
CA THR A 154 -5.46 9.71 12.43
C THR A 154 -4.29 10.57 11.97
N THR A 155 -3.37 10.78 12.91
CA THR A 155 -2.02 11.28 12.66
C THR A 155 -1.06 10.18 13.09
N THR A 156 -0.08 9.84 12.25
CA THR A 156 0.89 8.77 12.51
C THR A 156 2.30 9.19 12.13
N LEU A 157 3.31 8.49 12.64
CA LEU A 157 4.71 8.69 12.28
C LEU A 157 5.20 7.46 11.48
N PRO A 158 5.22 7.52 10.14
CA PRO A 158 5.62 6.39 9.32
C PRO A 158 7.06 5.94 9.59
N VAL A 159 7.26 4.62 9.57
CA VAL A 159 8.57 3.96 9.74
C VAL A 159 8.96 3.26 8.44
N VAL A 160 10.15 3.57 7.93
CA VAL A 160 10.68 3.01 6.68
C VAL A 160 10.70 1.49 6.73
N GLY A 161 10.19 0.85 5.67
CA GLY A 161 10.10 -0.59 5.52
C GLY A 161 8.88 -1.23 6.18
N GLN A 162 8.11 -0.48 6.98
CA GLN A 162 6.92 -0.96 7.67
C GLN A 162 5.62 -0.58 6.95
N TRP A 163 4.56 -1.33 7.26
CA TRP A 163 3.21 -0.98 6.87
C TRP A 163 2.68 0.12 7.80
N VAL A 164 2.08 1.15 7.21
CA VAL A 164 1.18 2.06 7.91
C VAL A 164 -0.19 1.40 7.90
N GLU A 165 -0.71 1.15 9.10
CA GLU A 165 -2.01 0.50 9.33
C GLU A 165 -2.96 1.50 9.98
N VAL A 166 -4.09 1.79 9.33
CA VAL A 166 -5.08 2.76 9.80
C VAL A 166 -6.46 2.15 9.82
N GLU A 167 -7.07 2.08 11.00
CA GLU A 167 -8.46 1.65 11.15
C GLU A 167 -9.42 2.74 10.70
N ILE A 168 -10.32 2.40 9.78
CA ILE A 168 -11.36 3.26 9.23
C ILE A 168 -12.71 2.77 9.78
N PRO A 169 -13.34 3.55 10.66
CA PRO A 169 -14.63 3.17 11.24
C PRO A 169 -15.72 3.07 10.18
N VAL A 170 -16.67 2.16 10.40
CA VAL A 170 -17.84 1.98 9.52
C VAL A 170 -18.66 3.27 9.35
N SER A 171 -18.69 4.15 10.35
CA SER A 171 -19.39 5.44 10.26
C SER A 171 -18.76 6.36 9.21
N VAL A 172 -17.42 6.36 9.13
CA VAL A 172 -16.68 7.13 8.13
C VAL A 172 -16.94 6.56 6.74
N VAL A 173 -16.81 5.24 6.59
CA VAL A 173 -17.12 4.53 5.34
C VAL A 173 -18.52 4.89 4.87
N ALA A 174 -19.53 4.74 5.71
CA ALA A 174 -20.92 5.02 5.36
C ALA A 174 -21.16 6.49 4.93
N SER A 175 -20.36 7.43 5.44
CA SER A 175 -20.47 8.85 5.09
C SER A 175 -19.71 9.27 3.83
N LYS A 176 -18.72 8.46 3.39
CA LYS A 176 -17.79 8.81 2.31
C LYS A 176 -17.82 7.86 1.11
N VAL A 177 -18.36 6.64 1.29
CA VAL A 177 -18.51 5.70 0.19
C VAL A 177 -19.40 6.29 -0.90
N THR A 178 -18.96 6.18 -2.15
CA THR A 178 -19.75 6.64 -3.28
C THR A 178 -20.86 5.64 -3.65
N ASP A 179 -21.84 6.08 -4.42
CA ASP A 179 -22.87 5.19 -5.01
C ASP A 179 -22.28 4.08 -5.90
N LYS A 180 -21.02 4.25 -6.35
CA LYS A 180 -20.27 3.26 -7.14
C LYS A 180 -19.43 2.33 -6.27
N GLY A 181 -19.53 2.41 -4.94
CA GLY A 181 -18.82 1.54 -4.00
C GLY A 181 -17.37 1.94 -3.75
N TYR A 182 -16.94 3.16 -4.08
CA TYR A 182 -15.56 3.60 -3.86
C TYR A 182 -15.36 4.38 -2.56
N ILE A 183 -14.22 4.16 -1.90
CA ILE A 183 -13.67 5.05 -0.86
C ILE A 183 -12.33 5.60 -1.31
N VAL A 184 -11.99 6.81 -0.85
CA VAL A 184 -10.72 7.47 -1.16
C VAL A 184 -10.01 7.88 0.11
N ILE A 185 -8.75 7.49 0.21
CA ILE A 185 -7.85 7.80 1.33
C ILE A 185 -6.80 8.77 0.82
N MET A 186 -6.62 9.88 1.52
CA MET A 186 -5.62 10.89 1.20
C MET A 186 -4.58 10.99 2.33
N LEU A 187 -3.31 11.05 1.94
CA LEU A 187 -2.17 11.21 2.83
C LEU A 187 -1.55 12.58 2.62
N LYS A 188 -1.28 13.33 3.68
CA LYS A 188 -0.49 14.57 3.65
C LYS A 188 0.39 14.67 4.89
N LEU A 189 1.44 15.48 4.82
CA LEU A 189 2.18 15.83 6.03
C LEU A 189 1.29 16.68 6.95
N GLU A 190 1.43 16.52 8.25
CA GLU A 190 0.76 17.38 9.24
C GLU A 190 1.22 18.84 9.07
N ASP A 191 2.52 19.03 8.86
CA ASP A 191 3.13 20.32 8.57
C ASP A 191 3.66 20.37 7.13
N GLU A 192 2.90 21.06 6.26
CA GLU A 192 3.28 21.32 4.87
C GLU A 192 4.01 22.68 4.72
N THR A 193 4.36 23.33 5.83
CA THR A 193 4.98 24.67 5.89
C THR A 193 6.41 24.65 6.41
N LEU A 194 7.02 23.46 6.50
CA LEU A 194 8.42 23.31 6.91
C LEU A 194 9.33 24.15 6.00
N ASP A 195 10.36 24.76 6.59
CA ASP A 195 11.40 25.50 5.87
C ASP A 195 12.39 24.53 5.21
N SER A 196 11.86 23.72 4.29
CA SER A 196 12.55 22.64 3.59
C SER A 196 11.78 22.25 2.34
N ASN A 197 12.52 21.78 1.34
CA ASN A 197 11.97 21.26 0.09
C ASN A 197 12.46 19.84 -0.20
N SER A 198 12.87 19.10 0.84
CA SER A 198 13.34 17.72 0.71
C SER A 198 12.89 16.84 1.88
N ASP A 199 11.73 17.17 2.46
CA ASP A 199 11.12 16.47 3.59
C ASP A 199 9.87 15.73 3.11
N TYR A 200 10.00 14.43 2.87
CA TYR A 200 8.89 13.60 2.40
C TYR A 200 9.03 12.12 2.78
N TYR A 201 7.90 11.44 2.72
CA TYR A 201 7.82 9.98 2.72
C TYR A 201 7.51 9.48 1.32
N SER A 202 8.03 8.30 0.95
CA SER A 202 7.62 7.61 -0.27
C SER A 202 6.78 6.38 0.09
N PHE A 203 5.58 6.27 -0.46
CA PHE A 203 4.64 5.18 -0.18
C PHE A 203 4.42 4.29 -1.39
N SER A 204 4.20 3.00 -1.17
CA SER A 204 3.96 2.05 -2.26
C SER A 204 2.71 2.40 -3.06
N THR A 205 2.72 2.02 -4.33
CA THR A 205 1.64 2.18 -5.32
C THR A 205 1.28 0.81 -5.92
N TYR A 206 0.30 0.80 -6.82
CA TYR A 206 -0.24 -0.41 -7.45
C TYR A 206 0.82 -1.21 -8.20
N GLU A 207 1.73 -0.54 -8.89
CA GLU A 207 2.75 -1.17 -9.75
C GLU A 207 4.11 -1.34 -9.03
N TYR A 208 4.29 -0.69 -7.87
CA TYR A 208 5.54 -0.74 -7.11
C TYR A 208 5.94 -2.19 -6.78
N LEU A 209 7.20 -2.53 -7.10
CA LEU A 209 7.75 -3.89 -6.99
C LEU A 209 6.86 -4.96 -7.62
N GLN A 210 6.35 -4.68 -8.84
CA GLN A 210 5.47 -5.58 -9.58
C GLN A 210 4.19 -5.94 -8.77
N GLY A 211 3.73 -5.01 -7.93
CA GLY A 211 2.55 -5.17 -7.09
C GLY A 211 2.75 -6.00 -5.82
N SER A 212 3.97 -6.46 -5.52
CA SER A 212 4.23 -7.26 -4.30
C SER A 212 4.05 -6.49 -2.98
N ALA A 213 4.06 -5.15 -3.06
CA ALA A 213 3.81 -4.25 -1.93
C ALA A 213 2.60 -3.34 -2.19
N LYS A 214 1.63 -3.80 -2.99
CA LYS A 214 0.42 -3.06 -3.33
C LYS A 214 -0.36 -2.64 -2.08
N PRO A 215 -0.83 -1.38 -1.99
CA PRO A 215 -1.75 -0.95 -0.95
C PRO A 215 -3.06 -1.75 -0.97
N TYR A 216 -3.62 -2.03 0.21
CA TYR A 216 -4.86 -2.80 0.32
C TYR A 216 -5.69 -2.41 1.54
N LEU A 217 -6.97 -2.74 1.50
CA LEU A 217 -7.83 -2.77 2.68
C LEU A 217 -8.00 -4.21 3.16
N SER A 218 -8.03 -4.42 4.47
CA SER A 218 -8.56 -5.63 5.07
C SER A 218 -9.83 -5.32 5.83
N ILE A 219 -10.83 -6.20 5.78
CA ILE A 219 -12.03 -6.06 6.60
C ILE A 219 -11.66 -6.27 8.07
N SER A 220 -12.03 -5.31 8.92
CA SER A 220 -11.87 -5.37 10.38
C SER A 220 -13.13 -5.87 11.07
#